data_AF-A0A1Y0H7C3-F1
#
_entry.id   AF-A0A1Y0H7C3-F1
#
_cell.length_a   1.000
_cell.length_b   1.000
_cell.length_c   1.000
_cell.angle_alpha   90.00
_cell.angle_beta   90.00
_cell.angle_gamma   90.00
#
_symmetry.space_group_name_H-M   'P 1'
#
loop_
_entity.id
_entity.type
_entity.pdbx_description
1 polymer ?
#
loop_
_entity_poly.entity_id
_entity_poly.type
_entity_poly.pdbx_seq_one_letter_code
_entity_poly.pdbx_strand_id
1 'polypeptide(L)'
;MSPQTQATLDRRLARIEGQVRGLRRMVSEGDYCVDILTQLSAVRSALDQFGAELATSHVETCILGHGTGTAHGEGQCMSQEDLLDELKSTLSRLMR
;
A
#
# COMPACT_ATOMS: atom_id res chain seq x y z
N MET A 1 4.81 -11.19 -6.61
CA MET A 1 5.05 -10.83 -5.19
C MET A 1 5.35 -12.08 -4.40
N SER A 2 6.33 -12.04 -3.49
CA SER A 2 6.70 -13.22 -2.68
C SER A 2 5.64 -13.52 -1.60
N PRO A 3 5.49 -14.77 -1.15
CA PRO A 3 4.60 -15.11 -0.03
C PRO A 3 4.94 -14.38 1.28
N GLN A 4 6.23 -14.08 1.50
CA GLN A 4 6.71 -13.37 2.69
C GLN A 4 6.28 -11.90 2.66
N THR A 5 6.43 -11.24 1.50
CA THR A 5 5.95 -9.87 1.28
C THR A 5 4.43 -9.79 1.48
N GLN A 6 3.68 -10.76 0.95
CA GLN A 6 2.23 -10.83 1.12
C GLN A 6 1.82 -10.90 2.60
N ALA A 7 2.46 -11.77 3.39
CA ALA A 7 2.18 -11.89 4.82
C ALA A 7 2.53 -10.62 5.62
N THR A 8 3.60 -9.92 5.25
CA THR A 8 3.98 -8.65 5.89
C THR A 8 2.96 -7.55 5.59
N LEU A 9 2.54 -7.42 4.33
CA LEU A 9 1.53 -6.45 3.91
C LEU A 9 0.17 -6.72 4.59
N ASP A 10 -0.24 -7.98 4.69
CA ASP A 10 -1.46 -8.39 5.38
C ASP A 10 -1.45 -8.01 6.88
N ARG A 11 -0.33 -8.26 7.58
CA ARG A 11 -0.16 -7.85 8.98
C ARG A 11 -0.25 -6.33 9.16
N ARG A 12 0.23 -5.54 8.20
CA ARG A 12 0.10 -4.08 8.24
C ARG A 12 -1.35 -3.65 8.05
N LEU A 13 -2.07 -4.26 7.10
CA LEU A 13 -3.49 -3.99 6.89
C LEU A 13 -4.32 -4.33 8.13
N ALA A 14 -4.05 -5.46 8.80
CA ALA A 14 -4.72 -5.82 10.04
C ALA A 14 -4.53 -4.76 11.16
N ARG A 15 -3.33 -4.16 11.25
CA ARG A 15 -3.08 -3.05 12.18
C ARG A 15 -3.86 -1.79 11.78
N ILE A 16 -3.86 -1.44 10.50
CA ILE A 16 -4.59 -0.27 9.97
C ILE A 16 -6.10 -0.43 10.23
N GLU A 17 -6.65 -1.62 10.01
CA GLU A 17 -8.05 -1.92 10.30
C GLU A 17 -8.39 -1.66 11.77
N GLY A 18 -7.52 -2.09 12.69
CA GLY A 18 -7.65 -1.80 14.12
C GLY A 18 -7.65 -0.30 14.42
N GLN A 19 -6.80 0.49 13.75
CA GLN A 19 -6.77 1.94 13.91
C GLN A 19 -8.05 2.61 13.38
N VAL A 20 -8.57 2.18 12.22
CA VAL A 20 -9.83 2.68 11.65
C VAL A 20 -11.02 2.35 12.55
N ARG A 21 -11.03 1.15 13.14
CA ARG A 21 -12.02 0.77 14.14
C ARG A 21 -11.93 1.67 15.39
N GLY A 22 -10.71 1.99 15.81
CA GLY A 22 -10.45 2.97 16.86
C GLY A 22 -11.04 4.34 16.54
N LEU A 23 -10.79 4.87 15.34
CA LEU A 23 -11.37 6.15 14.88
C LEU A 23 -12.89 6.16 14.97
N ARG A 24 -13.55 5.09 14.49
CA ARG A 24 -15.02 4.96 14.56
C ARG A 24 -15.51 5.04 16.00
N ARG A 25 -14.80 4.41 16.95
CA ARG A 25 -15.13 4.45 18.38
C ARG A 25 -14.98 5.87 18.94
N MET A 26 -13.86 6.54 18.66
CA MET A 26 -13.60 7.91 19.13
C MET A 26 -14.69 8.89 18.68
N VAL A 27 -15.12 8.78 17.41
CA VAL A 27 -16.23 9.58 16.87
C VAL A 27 -17.54 9.28 17.59
N SER A 28 -17.85 8.01 17.85
CA SER A 28 -19.10 7.63 18.54
C SER A 28 -19.14 8.01 20.01
N GLU A 29 -17.98 8.05 20.68
CA GLU A 29 -17.85 8.42 22.09
C GLU A 29 -17.77 9.95 22.27
N GLY A 30 -17.63 10.71 21.18
CA GLY A 30 -17.54 12.17 21.22
C GLY A 30 -16.19 12.67 21.72
N ASP A 31 -15.11 11.92 21.45
CA ASP A 31 -13.75 12.27 21.85
C ASP A 31 -13.31 13.63 21.27
N TYR A 32 -12.29 14.21 21.90
CA TYR A 32 -11.77 15.51 21.50
C TYR A 32 -11.25 15.50 20.05
N CYS A 33 -11.67 16.51 19.28
CA CYS A 33 -11.43 16.54 17.84
C CYS A 33 -9.94 16.48 17.47
N VAL A 34 -9.05 17.08 18.26
CA VAL A 34 -7.60 17.06 17.99
C VAL A 34 -7.01 15.65 18.16
N ASP A 35 -7.54 14.86 19.09
CA ASP A 35 -7.09 13.47 19.30
C ASP A 35 -7.53 12.59 18.12
N ILE A 36 -8.76 12.80 17.63
CA ILE A 36 -9.26 12.14 16.41
C ILE A 36 -8.40 12.50 15.20
N LEU A 37 -8.06 13.77 15.02
CA LEU A 37 -7.18 14.24 13.93
C LEU A 37 -5.76 13.67 14.03
N THR A 38 -5.24 13.53 15.25
CA THR A 38 -3.94 12.89 15.51
C THR A 38 -3.97 11.42 15.12
N GLN A 39 -5.01 10.70 15.52
CA GLN A 39 -5.18 9.29 15.16
C GLN A 39 -5.42 9.10 13.65
N LEU A 40 -6.15 10.00 13.01
CA LEU A 40 -6.34 10.01 11.55
C LEU A 40 -4.99 10.18 10.82
N SER A 41 -4.13 11.07 11.32
CA SER A 41 -2.80 11.29 10.76
C SER A 41 -1.92 10.04 10.89
N ALA A 42 -2.05 9.30 12.00
CA ALA A 42 -1.37 8.01 12.19
C ALA A 42 -1.86 6.94 11.20
N VAL A 43 -3.17 6.87 10.93
CA VAL A 43 -3.75 5.97 9.92
C VAL A 43 -3.24 6.31 8.52
N ARG A 44 -3.24 7.59 8.15
CA ARG A 44 -2.72 8.04 6.85
C ARG A 44 -1.26 7.65 6.67
N SER A 45 -0.42 7.91 7.67
CA SER A 45 1.00 7.54 7.64
C SER A 45 1.21 6.03 7.49
N ALA A 46 0.37 5.21 8.12
CA ALA A 46 0.43 3.76 7.98
C ALA A 46 0.02 3.27 6.59
N LEU A 47 -1.00 3.90 5.98
CA LEU A 47 -1.42 3.65 4.59
C LEU A 47 -0.33 4.07 3.59
N ASP A 48 0.31 5.22 3.79
CA ASP A 48 1.41 5.71 2.96
C ASP A 48 2.58 4.71 2.97
N GLN A 49 2.94 4.21 4.16
CA GLN A 49 3.99 3.20 4.29
C GLN A 49 3.63 1.87 3.64
N PHE A 50 2.38 1.42 3.78
CA PHE A 50 1.87 0.24 3.08
C PHE A 50 1.96 0.40 1.56
N GLY A 51 1.53 1.56 1.04
CA GLY A 51 1.57 1.88 -0.39
C GLY A 51 2.99 1.87 -0.95
N ALA A 52 3.95 2.47 -0.22
CA ALA A 52 5.35 2.47 -0.59
C ALA A 52 5.96 1.05 -0.65
N GLU A 53 5.63 0.19 0.32
CA GLU A 53 6.12 -1.19 0.36
C GLU A 53 5.51 -2.03 -0.78
N LEU A 54 4.22 -1.86 -1.07
CA LEU A 54 3.56 -2.51 -2.20
C LEU A 54 4.14 -2.05 -3.56
N ALA A 55 4.37 -0.75 -3.73
CA ALA A 55 5.00 -0.20 -4.93
C ALA A 55 6.41 -0.74 -5.13
N THR A 56 7.20 -0.84 -4.05
CA THR A 56 8.55 -1.41 -4.09
C THR A 56 8.51 -2.87 -4.56
N SER A 57 7.61 -3.68 -4.00
CA SER A 57 7.38 -5.06 -4.43
C SER A 57 6.98 -5.19 -5.90
N HIS A 58 6.18 -4.24 -6.42
CA HIS A 58 5.83 -4.20 -7.83
C HIS A 58 7.05 -3.91 -8.72
N VAL A 59 7.91 -2.96 -8.34
CA VAL A 59 9.16 -2.68 -9.06
C VAL A 59 10.05 -3.92 -9.10
N GLU A 60 10.26 -4.57 -7.96
CA GLU A 60 11.13 -5.74 -7.85
C GLU A 60 10.62 -6.93 -8.67
N THR A 61 9.31 -7.20 -8.64
CA THR A 61 8.76 -8.43 -9.24
C THR A 61 8.22 -8.27 -10.65
N CYS A 62 7.62 -7.12 -10.99
CA CYS A 62 7.03 -6.90 -12.31
C CYS A 62 8.01 -6.24 -13.28
N ILE A 63 8.79 -5.26 -12.82
CA ILE A 63 9.69 -4.47 -13.69
C ILE A 63 11.08 -5.10 -13.76
N LEU A 64 11.74 -5.28 -12.60
CA LEU A 64 13.08 -5.85 -12.53
C LEU A 64 13.07 -7.37 -12.76
N GLY A 65 11.99 -8.04 -12.35
CA GLY A 65 11.74 -9.45 -12.65
C GLY A 65 11.24 -9.71 -14.08
N HIS A 66 11.00 -8.68 -14.89
CA HIS A 66 10.53 -8.84 -16.26
C HIS A 66 11.52 -9.67 -17.10
N GLY A 67 11.01 -10.61 -17.89
CA GLY A 67 11.86 -11.54 -18.65
C GLY A 67 12.57 -12.61 -17.80
N THR A 68 12.32 -12.65 -16.49
CA THR A 68 12.80 -13.70 -15.58
C THR A 68 11.65 -14.59 -15.13
N GLY A 69 11.95 -15.81 -14.64
CA GLY A 69 10.94 -16.75 -14.16
C GLY A 69 10.16 -16.33 -12.91
N THR A 70 10.39 -15.11 -12.40
CA THR A 70 9.71 -14.53 -11.22
C THR A 70 8.68 -13.45 -11.58
N ALA A 71 8.51 -13.15 -12.86
CA ALA A 71 7.55 -12.16 -13.34
C ALA A 71 6.11 -12.52 -12.95
N HIS A 72 5.33 -11.54 -12.49
CA HIS A 72 3.91 -11.71 -12.22
C HIS A 72 3.14 -12.03 -13.51
N GLY A 73 2.22 -13.00 -13.48
CA GLY A 73 1.52 -13.48 -14.68
C GLY A 73 0.83 -12.39 -15.52
N GLU A 74 0.30 -11.34 -14.89
CA GLU A 74 -0.30 -10.20 -15.59
C GLU A 74 0.74 -9.23 -16.21
N GLY A 75 1.95 -9.15 -15.65
CA GLY A 75 3.03 -8.29 -16.16
C GLY A 75 3.88 -8.93 -17.25
N GLN A 76 3.71 -10.24 -17.50
CA GLN A 76 4.52 -10.98 -18.47
C GLN A 76 4.24 -10.59 -19.93
N CYS A 77 3.05 -10.07 -20.24
CA CYS A 77 2.65 -9.67 -21.59
C CYS A 77 2.89 -8.18 -21.90
N MET A 78 3.35 -7.40 -20.93
CA MET A 78 3.63 -5.96 -21.07
C MET A 78 5.11 -5.72 -21.33
N SER A 79 5.48 -4.59 -21.95
CA SER A 79 6.90 -4.18 -21.97
C SER A 79 7.30 -3.58 -20.62
N GLN A 80 8.61 -3.49 -20.34
CA GLN A 80 9.09 -2.76 -19.16
C GLN A 80 8.68 -1.29 -19.16
N GLU A 81 8.56 -0.67 -20.35
CA GLU A 81 8.15 0.73 -20.50
C GLU A 81 6.68 0.92 -20.11
N ASP A 82 5.80 0.02 -20.54
CA ASP A 82 4.37 0.04 -20.17
C ASP A 82 4.17 -0.13 -18.66
N LEU A 83 4.92 -1.05 -18.04
CA LEU A 83 4.87 -1.27 -16.58
C LEU A 83 5.34 -0.05 -15.79
N LEU A 84 6.37 0.63 -16.28
CA LEU A 84 6.85 1.87 -15.68
C LEU A 84 5.80 2.99 -15.79
N ASP A 85 5.14 3.12 -16.93
CA ASP A 85 4.11 4.14 -17.12
C ASP A 85 2.85 3.86 -16.29
N GLU A 86 2.46 2.58 -16.16
CA GLU A 86 1.41 2.17 -15.23
C GLU A 86 1.76 2.56 -13.79
N LEU A 87 2.98 2.23 -13.33
CA LEU A 87 3.45 2.56 -12.00
C LEU A 87 3.47 4.08 -11.76
N LYS A 88 4.00 4.87 -12.71
CA LYS A 88 3.98 6.34 -12.63
C LYS A 88 2.56 6.87 -12.48
N SER A 89 1.62 6.35 -13.27
CA SER A 89 0.22 6.76 -13.21
C SER A 89 -0.37 6.47 -11.83
N THR A 90 -0.07 5.30 -11.27
CA THR A 90 -0.58 4.86 -9.96
C THR A 90 0.05 5.62 -8.80
N LEU A 91 1.37 5.83 -8.81
CA LEU A 91 2.06 6.64 -7.79
C LEU A 91 1.55 8.08 -7.78
N SER A 92 1.28 8.65 -8.96
CA SER A 92 0.66 9.98 -9.07
C SER A 92 -0.74 10.04 -8.46
N ARG A 93 -1.49 8.93 -8.41
CA ARG A 93 -2.77 8.87 -7.69
C ARG A 93 -2.57 8.73 -6.18
N LEU A 94 -1.57 7.96 -5.77
CA LEU A 94 -1.27 7.65 -4.37
C LEU A 94 -0.69 8.86 -3.60
N MET A 95 0.05 9.73 -4.29
CA MET A 95 0.66 10.92 -3.70
C MET A 95 -0.22 12.19 -3.74
N ARG A 96 -1.46 12.08 -4.24
CA ARG A 96 -2.44 13.18 -4.16
C ARG A 96 -3.12 13.20 -2.79
#